data_AF-A0A7M7L4E1-F1
#
_entry.id   AF-A0A7M7L4E1-F1
#
_cell.length_a   1.000
_cell.length_b   1.000
_cell.length_c   1.000
_cell.angle_alpha   90.00
_cell.angle_beta   90.00
_cell.angle_gamma   90.00
#
_symmetry.space_group_name_H-M   'P 1'
#
loop_
_entity.id
_entity.type
_entity.pdbx_description
1 polymer ?
#
loop_
_entity_poly.entity_id
_entity_poly.type
_entity_poly.pdbx_seq_one_letter_code
_entity_poly.pdbx_strand_id
1 'polypeptide(L)'
;MNGENFLKNYELSQDSTEKLKIIKEKLKEDINQADPWWQVVNRKKAEITYMNEEETLNESNENENCSDIITETSDQLLSTQFYFTQFDKSVHKNTKQEHVPKFDLTEYLLEGLECPNGKLDLSQLENLTDIEFIEIICNLEKKLSTLGIYNLCYTMNNMTLEQRMKYAEILHTHLLLPKIIALKEPTRSLVSVLIECTKKFPDDIQKLIFIPLLNIDLIDTTIIIAIINAFEFERYSVLITDYLTNVKELKLWHISFLQTLISTKIDISMNNKLIQLLHEKATDFSKDKNFGKFILSFIKLNIKFSNEQIHLLWEIGNINQTLFKKPVQNILKSMLSL
;
A
#
# COMPACT_ATOMS: atom_id res chain seq x y z
N MET A 1 14.51 -43.60 21.44
CA MET A 1 14.81 -42.27 21.99
C MET A 1 13.99 -42.12 23.26
N ASN A 2 14.63 -42.13 24.42
CA ASN A 2 13.98 -41.99 25.71
C ASN A 2 13.72 -40.50 25.96
N GLY A 3 12.46 -40.10 26.09
CA GLY A 3 12.08 -38.73 26.41
C GLY A 3 12.42 -38.41 27.85
N GLU A 4 13.56 -37.74 28.08
CA GLU A 4 13.89 -37.19 29.38
C GLU A 4 12.93 -36.04 29.70
N ASN A 5 12.17 -36.23 30.77
CA ASN A 5 11.15 -35.31 31.25
C ASN A 5 11.85 -34.22 32.08
N PHE A 6 12.29 -33.13 31.43
CA PHE A 6 13.11 -32.05 32.00
C PHE A 6 12.49 -31.28 33.19
N LEU A 7 11.24 -31.57 33.56
CA LEU A 7 10.50 -30.83 34.59
C LEU A 7 10.48 -31.51 35.97
N LYS A 8 11.12 -32.67 36.16
CA LYS A 8 11.04 -33.42 37.43
C LYS A 8 11.73 -32.76 38.64
N ASN A 9 12.53 -31.72 38.46
CA ASN A 9 13.41 -31.17 39.51
C ASN A 9 13.12 -29.71 39.90
N TYR A 10 11.95 -29.16 39.56
CA TYR A 10 11.58 -27.80 39.97
C TYR A 10 10.61 -27.85 41.15
N GLU A 11 11.12 -27.61 42.35
CA GLU A 11 10.29 -27.28 43.51
C GLU A 11 10.10 -25.77 43.57
N LEU A 12 8.86 -25.34 43.78
CA LEU A 12 8.54 -23.92 43.97
C LEU A 12 9.18 -23.43 45.26
N SER A 13 9.75 -22.22 45.21
CA SER A 13 10.33 -21.59 46.40
C SER A 13 9.27 -21.43 47.51
N GLN A 14 9.69 -21.49 48.77
CA GLN A 14 8.78 -21.32 49.90
C GLN A 14 7.97 -20.02 49.82
N ASP A 15 8.59 -18.91 49.40
CA ASP A 15 7.92 -17.62 49.17
C ASP A 15 6.82 -17.71 48.11
N SER A 16 7.07 -18.44 47.02
CA SER A 16 6.05 -18.70 45.99
C SER A 16 4.89 -19.54 46.54
N THR A 17 5.19 -20.54 47.38
CA THR A 17 4.15 -21.39 47.99
C THR A 17 3.31 -20.65 49.04
N GLU A 18 3.90 -19.71 49.78
CA GLU A 18 3.16 -18.85 50.73
C GLU A 18 2.25 -17.87 50.01
N LYS A 19 2.73 -17.21 48.94
CA LYS A 19 1.89 -16.35 48.09
C LYS A 19 0.72 -17.12 47.49
N LEU A 20 0.95 -18.35 47.03
CA LEU A 20 -0.10 -19.25 46.53
C LEU A 20 -1.11 -19.66 47.62
N LYS A 21 -0.66 -19.89 48.87
CA LYS A 21 -1.57 -20.16 49.98
C LYS A 21 -2.48 -18.97 50.28
N ILE A 22 -1.93 -17.76 50.30
CA ILE A 22 -2.70 -16.53 50.53
C ILE A 22 -3.76 -16.34 49.44
N ILE A 23 -3.40 -16.56 48.16
CA ILE A 23 -4.34 -16.50 47.03
C ILE A 23 -5.42 -17.58 47.17
N LYS A 24 -5.04 -18.80 47.56
CA LYS A 24 -5.97 -19.92 47.78
C LYS A 24 -6.95 -19.67 48.93
N GLU A 25 -6.52 -19.01 50.00
CA GLU A 25 -7.40 -18.64 51.11
C GLU A 25 -8.39 -17.54 50.70
N LYS A 26 -7.92 -16.50 50.01
CA LYS A 26 -8.80 -15.44 49.47
C LYS A 26 -9.84 -15.99 48.48
N LEU A 27 -9.43 -16.91 47.60
CA LEU A 27 -10.35 -17.55 46.66
C LEU A 27 -11.40 -18.44 47.36
N LYS A 28 -11.09 -19.02 48.52
CA LYS A 28 -12.07 -19.80 49.29
C LYS A 28 -13.12 -18.93 49.96
N GLU A 29 -12.75 -17.73 50.39
CA GLU A 29 -13.69 -16.77 50.98
C GLU A 29 -14.65 -16.22 49.91
N ASP A 30 -14.16 -15.97 48.70
CA ASP A 30 -14.97 -15.49 47.56
C ASP A 30 -15.98 -16.51 47.03
N ILE A 31 -15.70 -17.82 47.13
CA ILE A 31 -16.64 -18.86 46.67
C ILE A 31 -17.94 -18.90 47.50
N ASN A 32 -17.88 -18.51 48.78
CA ASN A 32 -19.07 -18.47 49.64
C ASN A 32 -19.97 -17.26 49.36
N GLN A 33 -19.48 -16.27 48.61
CA GLN A 33 -20.22 -15.08 48.15
C GLN A 33 -20.40 -15.04 46.62
N ALA A 34 -19.95 -16.07 45.91
CA ALA A 34 -20.01 -16.14 44.46
C ALA A 34 -21.44 -16.33 43.95
N ASP A 35 -21.71 -15.76 42.78
CA ASP A 35 -22.96 -15.90 42.03
C ASP A 35 -23.37 -17.39 41.92
N PRO A 36 -24.62 -17.77 42.27
CA PRO A 36 -25.12 -19.14 42.18
C PRO A 36 -24.86 -19.84 40.83
N TRP A 37 -24.70 -19.05 39.75
CA TRP A 37 -24.37 -19.55 38.42
C TRP A 37 -23.01 -20.25 38.33
N TRP A 38 -22.06 -19.96 39.22
CA TRP A 38 -20.79 -20.68 39.28
C TRP A 38 -20.94 -22.13 39.75
N GLN A 39 -22.01 -22.47 40.45
CA GLN A 39 -22.31 -23.87 40.80
C GLN A 39 -22.72 -24.69 39.57
N VAL A 40 -23.24 -24.06 38.51
CA VAL A 40 -23.60 -24.73 37.25
C VAL A 40 -22.35 -25.18 36.51
N VAL A 41 -21.30 -24.35 36.52
CA VAL A 41 -19.99 -24.67 35.90
C VAL A 41 -19.24 -25.72 36.73
N ASN A 42 -19.37 -25.67 38.06
CA ASN A 42 -18.72 -26.58 38.98
C ASN A 42 -19.52 -27.83 39.34
N ARG A 43 -20.52 -28.25 38.53
CA ARG A 43 -21.21 -29.53 38.74
C ARG A 43 -20.20 -30.68 38.68
N LYS A 44 -19.71 -31.06 39.86
CA LYS A 44 -19.24 -32.40 40.18
C LYS A 44 -20.28 -33.37 39.60
N LYS A 45 -19.82 -34.33 38.80
CA LYS A 45 -20.61 -35.51 38.44
C LYS A 45 -21.21 -36.05 39.73
N ALA A 46 -22.53 -35.92 39.86
CA ALA A 46 -23.26 -36.47 40.98
C ALA A 46 -23.08 -38.00 40.94
N GLU A 47 -22.61 -38.55 42.04
CA GLU A 47 -22.69 -39.98 42.32
C GLU A 47 -24.17 -40.37 42.28
N ILE A 48 -24.46 -41.37 41.46
CA ILE A 48 -25.78 -41.98 41.31
C ILE A 48 -26.13 -42.63 42.65
N THR A 49 -27.18 -42.12 43.30
CA THR A 49 -27.87 -42.84 44.39
C THR A 49 -29.28 -43.14 43.91
N TYR A 50 -29.54 -44.42 43.68
CA TYR A 50 -30.87 -44.98 43.43
C TYR A 50 -31.71 -44.93 44.71
N MET A 51 -32.99 -44.56 44.63
CA MET A 51 -34.10 -45.16 45.39
C MET A 51 -35.47 -44.82 44.76
N ASN A 52 -36.13 -45.88 44.25
CA ASN A 52 -37.56 -46.27 44.27
C ASN A 52 -38.68 -45.21 44.26
N GLU A 53 -39.51 -45.20 43.20
CA GLU A 53 -40.84 -45.88 43.06
C GLU A 53 -41.96 -45.20 43.86
N GLU A 54 -42.88 -44.55 43.14
CA GLU A 54 -44.32 -44.85 43.27
C GLU A 54 -45.10 -44.31 42.04
N GLU A 55 -46.04 -45.13 41.61
CA GLU A 55 -46.84 -45.07 40.38
C GLU A 55 -47.94 -44.00 40.42
N THR A 56 -48.38 -43.51 39.26
CA THR A 56 -49.80 -43.60 38.86
C THR A 56 -49.98 -43.23 37.38
N LEU A 57 -50.81 -44.04 36.73
CA LEU A 57 -51.09 -44.09 35.29
C LEU A 57 -52.36 -43.29 34.91
N ASN A 58 -52.45 -42.99 33.61
CA ASN A 58 -53.62 -42.86 32.71
C ASN A 58 -53.77 -41.47 32.06
N GLU A 59 -53.54 -41.39 30.73
CA GLU A 59 -54.53 -41.39 29.61
C GLU A 59 -55.30 -40.07 29.52
N SER A 60 -55.63 -39.44 28.39
CA SER A 60 -55.34 -39.53 26.95
C SER A 60 -56.01 -38.30 26.29
N ASN A 61 -55.58 -37.95 25.08
CA ASN A 61 -56.30 -37.22 24.02
C ASN A 61 -56.65 -35.72 24.07
N GLU A 62 -56.03 -35.03 23.10
CA GLU A 62 -56.61 -34.18 22.03
C GLU A 62 -57.25 -32.80 22.33
N ASN A 63 -56.51 -31.81 21.80
CA ASN A 63 -56.93 -30.68 20.95
C ASN A 63 -57.52 -29.37 21.50
N GLU A 64 -56.80 -28.31 21.08
CA GLU A 64 -57.24 -26.96 20.65
C GLU A 64 -57.80 -25.97 21.69
N ASN A 65 -56.98 -25.00 22.10
CA ASN A 65 -57.06 -23.64 21.54
C ASN A 65 -55.90 -22.71 21.93
N CYS A 66 -55.57 -21.81 21.00
CA CYS A 66 -54.51 -20.80 21.01
C CYS A 66 -54.58 -19.77 22.16
N SER A 67 -53.41 -19.37 22.68
CA SER A 67 -52.84 -18.02 22.44
C SER A 67 -51.42 -17.89 23.03
N ASP A 68 -50.47 -17.70 22.12
CA ASP A 68 -49.39 -16.70 22.14
C ASP A 68 -48.16 -16.80 23.09
N ILE A 69 -46.98 -16.82 22.43
CA ILE A 69 -45.71 -16.10 22.76
C ILE A 69 -44.80 -16.83 23.79
N ILE A 70 -43.60 -17.39 23.51
CA ILE A 70 -42.58 -17.24 22.44
C ILE A 70 -41.90 -18.60 22.21
N THR A 71 -41.77 -18.94 20.94
CA THR A 71 -41.06 -20.07 20.34
C THR A 71 -39.54 -19.96 20.44
N GLU A 72 -38.91 -21.11 20.73
CA GLU A 72 -37.80 -21.75 19.98
C GLU A 72 -36.53 -20.89 19.70
N THR A 73 -35.31 -21.41 19.75
CA THR A 73 -34.82 -22.71 19.31
C THR A 73 -33.54 -23.04 20.06
N SER A 74 -33.34 -24.34 20.30
CA SER A 74 -32.04 -24.93 20.58
C SER A 74 -31.07 -24.69 19.43
N ASP A 75 -29.84 -24.27 19.73
CA ASP A 75 -28.72 -24.54 18.85
C ASP A 75 -27.49 -24.96 19.64
N GLN A 76 -26.83 -25.95 19.05
CA GLN A 76 -25.73 -26.75 19.56
C GLN A 76 -24.54 -25.92 20.05
N LEU A 77 -24.03 -26.29 21.21
CA LEU A 77 -22.75 -25.82 21.77
C LEU A 77 -21.58 -26.18 20.84
N LEU A 78 -21.11 -25.20 20.06
CA LEU A 78 -19.82 -25.24 19.39
C LEU A 78 -18.76 -24.58 20.28
N SER A 79 -17.70 -25.35 20.55
CA SER A 79 -16.56 -24.99 21.40
C SER A 79 -15.84 -23.73 20.90
N THR A 80 -15.78 -22.68 21.72
CA THR A 80 -15.00 -21.46 21.48
C THR A 80 -13.79 -21.39 22.42
N GLN A 81 -12.67 -22.01 22.03
CA GLN A 81 -11.35 -21.68 22.58
C GLN A 81 -10.75 -20.46 21.85
N PHE A 82 -11.42 -19.31 21.89
CA PHE A 82 -10.94 -18.12 21.17
C PHE A 82 -11.15 -16.78 21.86
N TYR A 83 -11.24 -16.74 23.20
CA TYR A 83 -11.28 -15.46 23.93
C TYR A 83 -10.51 -15.55 25.26
N PHE A 84 -9.19 -15.41 25.19
CA PHE A 84 -8.38 -14.99 26.33
C PHE A 84 -7.44 -13.88 25.90
N THR A 85 -8.00 -12.68 25.69
CA THR A 85 -7.36 -11.38 26.01
C THR A 85 -8.33 -10.26 25.64
N GLN A 86 -9.35 -9.98 26.47
CA GLN A 86 -9.85 -8.63 26.72
C GLN A 86 -10.49 -8.61 28.12
N PHE A 87 -9.88 -7.86 29.05
CA PHE A 87 -10.54 -7.46 30.29
C PHE A 87 -11.24 -6.13 30.01
N ASP A 88 -12.57 -6.15 29.94
CA ASP A 88 -13.38 -4.93 30.03
C ASP A 88 -13.27 -4.35 31.45
N LYS A 89 -12.60 -3.21 31.57
CA LYS A 89 -12.77 -2.30 32.71
C LYS A 89 -13.75 -1.20 32.30
N SER A 90 -15.02 -1.39 32.63
CA SER A 90 -15.99 -0.31 32.64
C SER A 90 -15.82 0.53 33.91
N VAL A 91 -15.02 1.60 33.85
CA VAL A 91 -15.05 2.66 34.88
C VAL A 91 -14.93 4.04 34.25
N HIS A 92 -16.07 4.74 34.28
CA HIS A 92 -16.29 6.18 34.20
C HIS A 92 -15.70 7.02 33.05
N LYS A 93 -16.64 7.61 32.32
CA LYS A 93 -16.52 8.85 31.53
C LYS A 93 -15.74 9.92 32.30
N ASN A 94 -14.45 10.02 32.02
CA ASN A 94 -13.68 11.25 32.08
C ASN A 94 -12.72 11.19 30.90
N THR A 95 -13.06 11.94 29.85
CA THR A 95 -12.30 12.09 28.62
C THR A 95 -10.91 12.65 28.95
N LYS A 96 -9.95 11.76 29.14
CA LYS A 96 -8.53 12.05 28.97
C LYS A 96 -8.07 11.12 27.86
N GLN A 97 -7.74 11.72 26.72
CA GLN A 97 -7.08 11.04 25.60
C GLN A 97 -5.89 10.27 26.17
N GLU A 98 -5.95 8.95 26.13
CA GLU A 98 -4.77 8.12 26.33
C GLU A 98 -3.86 8.37 25.13
N HIS A 99 -2.76 9.07 25.39
CA HIS A 99 -1.74 9.37 24.40
C HIS A 99 -1.00 8.05 24.13
N VAL A 100 -1.38 7.33 23.07
CA VAL A 100 -0.59 6.20 22.58
C VAL A 100 0.82 6.74 22.28
N PRO A 101 1.89 6.17 22.85
CA PRO A 101 3.24 6.65 22.59
C PRO A 101 3.54 6.48 21.09
N LYS A 102 3.91 7.58 20.41
CA LYS A 102 4.08 7.69 18.95
C LYS A 102 4.95 6.59 18.30
N PHE A 103 5.91 6.04 19.05
CA PHE A 103 6.75 4.93 18.58
C PHE A 103 5.99 3.63 18.40
N ASP A 104 4.99 3.37 19.25
CA ASP A 104 4.18 2.16 19.22
C ASP A 104 3.34 2.10 17.93
N LEU A 105 2.74 3.23 17.55
CA LEU A 105 1.93 3.30 16.33
C LEU A 105 2.75 3.08 15.04
N THR A 106 3.99 3.58 14.99
CA THR A 106 4.85 3.37 13.81
C THR A 106 5.22 1.90 13.65
N GLU A 107 5.60 1.21 14.74
CA GLU A 107 5.90 -0.22 14.70
C GLU A 107 4.66 -1.05 14.37
N TYR A 108 3.51 -0.73 14.97
CA TYR A 108 2.25 -1.40 14.66
C TYR A 108 1.90 -1.34 13.16
N LEU A 109 1.99 -0.14 12.55
CA LEU A 109 1.70 0.02 11.12
C LEU A 109 2.76 -0.68 10.25
N LEU A 110 4.02 -0.71 10.70
CA LEU A 110 5.09 -1.43 10.03
C LEU A 110 4.81 -2.93 10.02
N GLU A 111 4.51 -3.52 11.18
CA GLU A 111 4.15 -4.94 11.31
C GLU A 111 2.95 -5.30 10.42
N GLY A 112 1.92 -4.45 10.42
CA GLY A 112 0.74 -4.63 9.57
C GLY A 112 1.07 -4.62 8.07
N LEU A 113 2.04 -3.81 7.64
CA LEU A 113 2.47 -3.73 6.24
C LEU A 113 3.48 -4.82 5.86
N GLU A 114 4.29 -5.34 6.78
CA GLU A 114 5.30 -6.36 6.50
C GLU A 114 4.75 -7.79 6.51
N CYS A 115 3.51 -7.98 6.96
CA CYS A 115 2.84 -9.28 6.92
C CYS A 115 2.47 -9.72 5.49
N PRO A 116 2.41 -11.03 5.21
CA PRO A 116 1.80 -11.55 3.98
C PRO A 116 0.33 -11.09 3.88
N ASN A 117 -0.03 -10.45 2.76
CA ASN A 117 -1.34 -9.81 2.56
C ASN A 117 -1.66 -8.68 3.56
N GLY A 118 -0.61 -8.04 4.07
CA GLY A 118 -0.71 -6.89 4.96
C GLY A 118 -1.46 -5.71 4.35
N LYS A 119 -1.97 -4.83 5.23
CA LYS A 119 -2.68 -3.61 4.85
C LYS A 119 -2.36 -2.50 5.85
N LEU A 120 -2.36 -1.27 5.37
CA LEU A 120 -2.26 -0.11 6.25
C LEU A 120 -3.61 0.10 6.97
N ASP A 121 -3.61 0.00 8.29
CA ASP A 121 -4.81 0.26 9.09
C ASP A 121 -5.02 1.78 9.23
N LEU A 122 -5.91 2.30 8.38
CA LEU A 122 -6.22 3.73 8.33
C LEU A 122 -7.03 4.22 9.53
N SER A 123 -7.69 3.33 10.27
CA SER A 123 -8.51 3.71 11.44
C SER A 123 -7.64 4.32 12.54
N GLN A 124 -6.41 3.83 12.70
CA GLN A 124 -5.45 4.35 13.68
C GLN A 124 -4.90 5.74 13.31
N LEU A 125 -5.14 6.20 12.07
CA LEU A 125 -4.67 7.48 11.57
C LEU A 125 -5.72 8.59 11.66
N GLU A 126 -6.96 8.27 12.03
CA GLU A 126 -8.08 9.20 11.92
C GLU A 126 -7.94 10.46 12.79
N ASN A 127 -7.38 10.30 13.98
CA ASN A 127 -7.28 11.35 15.00
C ASN A 127 -5.91 12.06 15.03
N LEU A 128 -5.03 11.77 14.08
CA LEU A 128 -3.70 12.39 14.03
C LEU A 128 -3.77 13.78 13.41
N THR A 129 -2.92 14.69 13.92
CA THR A 129 -2.63 15.94 13.22
C THR A 129 -1.75 15.68 12.00
N ASP A 130 -1.76 16.58 11.01
CA ASP A 130 -0.95 16.43 9.80
C ASP A 130 0.55 16.31 10.12
N ILE A 131 1.03 17.04 11.13
CA ILE A 131 2.44 17.00 11.57
C ILE A 131 2.79 15.62 12.14
N GLU A 132 1.92 15.06 12.99
CA GLU A 132 2.13 13.73 13.58
C GLU A 132 2.06 12.64 12.52
N PHE A 133 1.13 12.79 11.57
CA PHE A 133 1.00 11.85 10.47
C PHE A 133 2.25 11.85 9.60
N ILE A 134 2.77 13.02 9.21
CA ILE A 134 4.03 13.14 8.45
C ILE A 134 5.20 12.52 9.23
N GLU A 135 5.29 12.74 10.54
CA GLU A 135 6.35 12.16 11.39
C GLU A 135 6.33 10.62 11.33
N ILE A 136 5.15 10.01 11.48
CA ILE A 136 4.97 8.56 11.40
C ILE A 136 5.31 8.03 10.01
N ILE A 137 4.80 8.68 8.95
CA ILE A 137 5.05 8.27 7.57
C ILE A 137 6.53 8.36 7.20
N CYS A 138 7.24 9.40 7.64
CA CYS A 138 8.69 9.52 7.44
C CYS A 138 9.48 8.44 8.20
N ASN A 139 8.98 7.95 9.34
CA ASN A 139 9.61 6.86 10.06
C ASN A 139 9.35 5.50 9.40
N LEU A 140 8.14 5.28 8.88
CA LEU A 140 7.80 4.11 8.07
C LEU A 140 8.65 4.05 6.80
N GLU A 141 8.82 5.17 6.10
CA GLU A 141 9.66 5.28 4.91
C GLU A 141 11.06 4.70 5.15
N LYS A 142 11.67 4.93 6.31
CA LYS A 142 13.03 4.43 6.59
C LYS A 142 13.10 2.92 6.78
N LYS A 143 12.02 2.29 7.23
CA LYS A 143 11.99 0.87 7.67
C LYS A 143 11.31 -0.07 6.68
N LEU A 144 10.42 0.45 5.85
CA LEU A 144 9.57 -0.38 4.99
C LEU A 144 10.38 -1.16 3.95
N SER A 145 10.10 -2.45 3.83
CA SER A 145 10.68 -3.34 2.82
C SER A 145 9.94 -3.22 1.48
N THR A 146 10.45 -3.90 0.45
CA THR A 146 9.74 -3.98 -0.83
C THR A 146 8.36 -4.65 -0.72
N LEU A 147 8.19 -5.59 0.22
CA LEU A 147 6.89 -6.20 0.51
C LEU A 147 5.94 -5.17 1.14
N GLY A 148 6.41 -4.42 2.14
CA GLY A 148 5.65 -3.36 2.76
C GLY A 148 5.22 -2.28 1.78
N ILE A 149 6.09 -1.87 0.84
CA ILE A 149 5.74 -0.92 -0.22
C ILE A 149 4.62 -1.48 -1.12
N TYR A 150 4.71 -2.76 -1.50
CA TYR A 150 3.67 -3.41 -2.28
C TYR A 150 2.32 -3.40 -1.54
N ASN A 151 2.30 -3.78 -0.27
CA ASN A 151 1.09 -3.80 0.55
C ASN A 151 0.51 -2.39 0.78
N LEU A 152 1.38 -1.38 0.88
CA LEU A 152 0.95 0.01 0.94
C LEU A 152 0.26 0.43 -0.36
N CYS A 153 0.89 0.21 -1.53
CA CYS A 153 0.29 0.52 -2.83
C CYS A 153 -1.05 -0.22 -3.02
N TYR A 154 -1.10 -1.48 -2.59
CA TYR A 154 -2.34 -2.26 -2.60
C TYR A 154 -3.42 -1.64 -1.71
N THR A 155 -3.06 -1.16 -0.52
CA THR A 155 -4.00 -0.46 0.36
C THR A 155 -4.50 0.84 -0.26
N MET A 156 -3.58 1.64 -0.83
CA MET A 156 -3.92 2.89 -1.51
C MET A 156 -4.89 2.66 -2.68
N ASN A 157 -4.73 1.56 -3.43
CA ASN A 157 -5.63 1.14 -4.51
C ASN A 157 -7.05 0.78 -4.08
N ASN A 158 -7.28 0.60 -2.79
CA ASN A 158 -8.55 0.19 -2.19
C ASN A 158 -9.09 1.23 -1.20
N MET A 159 -8.49 2.42 -1.13
CA MET A 159 -9.00 3.53 -0.31
C MET A 159 -10.33 4.06 -0.84
N THR A 160 -11.20 4.46 0.07
CA THR A 160 -12.37 5.28 -0.28
C THR A 160 -11.94 6.66 -0.76
N LEU A 161 -12.85 7.39 -1.43
CA LEU A 161 -12.56 8.75 -1.91
C LEU A 161 -12.15 9.69 -0.76
N GLU A 162 -12.84 9.62 0.38
CA GLU A 162 -12.56 10.44 1.57
C GLU A 162 -11.18 10.13 2.16
N GLN A 163 -10.85 8.84 2.33
CA GLN A 163 -9.54 8.41 2.80
C GLN A 163 -8.43 8.88 1.87
N ARG A 164 -8.66 8.78 0.55
CA ARG A 164 -7.69 9.19 -0.45
C ARG A 164 -7.48 10.70 -0.43
N MET A 165 -8.54 11.50 -0.34
CA MET A 165 -8.44 12.96 -0.19
C MET A 165 -7.65 13.36 1.06
N LYS A 166 -7.75 12.59 2.14
CA LYS A 166 -7.04 12.86 3.39
C LYS A 166 -5.57 12.40 3.38
N TYR A 167 -5.28 11.22 2.83
CA TYR A 167 -3.99 10.55 3.05
C TYR A 167 -3.09 10.47 1.81
N ALA A 168 -3.65 10.56 0.59
CA ALA A 168 -2.88 10.23 -0.61
C ALA A 168 -1.68 11.15 -0.82
N GLU A 169 -1.82 12.46 -0.64
CA GLU A 169 -0.74 13.41 -0.86
C GLU A 169 0.48 13.10 0.03
N ILE A 170 0.25 12.87 1.31
CA ILE A 170 1.30 12.56 2.29
C ILE A 170 1.93 11.19 2.01
N LEU A 171 1.11 10.16 1.74
CA LEU A 171 1.60 8.81 1.46
C LEU A 171 2.44 8.76 0.18
N HIS A 172 2.03 9.46 -0.88
CA HIS A 172 2.84 9.53 -2.11
C HIS A 172 4.12 10.32 -1.88
N THR A 173 4.02 11.52 -1.31
CA THR A 173 5.14 12.48 -1.25
C THR A 173 6.21 12.08 -0.23
N HIS A 174 5.80 11.61 0.95
CA HIS A 174 6.71 11.36 2.07
C HIS A 174 7.13 9.89 2.22
N LEU A 175 6.51 8.96 1.50
CA LEU A 175 6.85 7.54 1.58
C LEU A 175 7.05 6.92 0.21
N LEU A 176 6.03 6.87 -0.65
CA LEU A 176 6.12 6.11 -1.89
C LEU A 176 7.17 6.69 -2.85
N LEU A 177 7.19 8.02 -3.04
CA LEU A 177 8.13 8.69 -3.92
C LEU A 177 9.59 8.50 -3.47
N PRO A 178 9.98 8.80 -2.20
CA PRO A 178 11.31 8.49 -1.69
C PRO A 178 11.72 7.03 -1.90
N LYS A 179 10.80 6.09 -1.63
CA LYS A 179 11.04 4.66 -1.83
C LYS A 179 11.28 4.29 -3.28
N ILE A 180 10.53 4.84 -4.22
CA ILE A 180 10.73 4.63 -5.67
C ILE A 180 12.11 5.15 -6.09
N ILE A 181 12.50 6.34 -5.62
CA ILE A 181 13.79 6.95 -5.95
C ILE A 181 14.97 6.11 -5.45
N ALA A 182 14.86 5.56 -4.23
CA ALA A 182 15.93 4.78 -3.60
C ALA A 182 16.01 3.33 -4.09
N LEU A 183 15.00 2.85 -4.83
CA LEU A 183 14.90 1.46 -5.22
C LEU A 183 15.92 1.11 -6.33
N LYS A 184 16.72 0.07 -6.09
CA LYS A 184 17.70 -0.41 -7.08
C LYS A 184 17.10 -1.43 -8.04
N GLU A 185 16.26 -2.32 -7.54
CA GLU A 185 15.67 -3.41 -8.32
C GLU A 185 14.20 -3.58 -7.91
N PRO A 186 13.24 -3.09 -8.71
CA PRO A 186 11.83 -3.30 -8.42
C PRO A 186 11.40 -4.74 -8.65
N THR A 187 10.62 -5.28 -7.72
CA THR A 187 9.96 -6.57 -7.90
C THR A 187 8.83 -6.45 -8.92
N ARG A 188 8.57 -7.54 -9.65
CA ARG A 188 7.47 -7.59 -10.63
C ARG A 188 6.10 -7.29 -10.00
N SER A 189 5.87 -7.73 -8.77
CA SER A 189 4.64 -7.45 -8.02
C SER A 189 4.47 -5.96 -7.72
N LEU A 190 5.55 -5.28 -7.30
CA LEU A 190 5.54 -3.84 -7.06
C LEU A 190 5.24 -3.06 -8.34
N VAL A 191 5.87 -3.44 -9.46
CA VAL A 191 5.56 -2.82 -10.77
C VAL A 191 4.09 -3.03 -11.13
N SER A 192 3.56 -4.23 -10.93
CA SER A 192 2.16 -4.55 -11.25
C SER A 192 1.17 -3.73 -10.43
N VAL A 193 1.39 -3.57 -9.12
CA VAL A 193 0.46 -2.80 -8.27
C VAL A 193 0.52 -1.31 -8.60
N LEU A 194 1.69 -0.76 -8.96
CA LEU A 194 1.84 0.62 -9.40
C LEU A 194 1.18 0.89 -10.77
N ILE A 195 1.23 -0.08 -11.68
CA ILE A 195 0.46 -0.02 -12.93
C ILE A 195 -1.04 0.07 -12.62
N GLU A 196 -1.53 -0.72 -11.66
CA GLU A 196 -2.92 -0.64 -11.21
C GLU A 196 -3.25 0.71 -10.57
N CYS A 197 -2.35 1.25 -9.72
CA CYS A 197 -2.48 2.60 -9.16
C CYS A 197 -2.65 3.64 -10.27
N THR A 198 -1.81 3.56 -11.30
CA THR A 198 -1.82 4.50 -12.43
C THR A 198 -3.14 4.45 -13.19
N LYS A 199 -3.70 3.27 -13.39
CA LYS A 199 -4.98 3.09 -14.08
C LYS A 199 -6.17 3.58 -13.26
N LYS A 200 -6.19 3.29 -11.96
CA LYS A 200 -7.27 3.72 -11.06
C LYS A 200 -7.22 5.22 -10.81
N PHE A 201 -6.03 5.75 -10.57
CA PHE A 201 -5.79 7.08 -10.00
C PHE A 201 -4.74 7.87 -10.80
N PRO A 202 -4.98 8.09 -12.11
CA PRO A 202 -3.98 8.68 -13.00
C PRO A 202 -3.55 10.08 -12.59
N ASP A 203 -4.46 10.92 -12.07
CA ASP A 203 -4.15 12.29 -11.70
C ASP A 203 -3.20 12.39 -10.49
N ASP A 204 -3.32 11.48 -9.51
CA ASP A 204 -2.42 11.45 -8.36
C ASP A 204 -1.03 10.98 -8.78
N ILE A 205 -0.97 9.90 -9.56
CA ILE A 205 0.32 9.37 -10.05
C ILE A 205 1.01 10.40 -10.95
N GLN A 206 0.26 11.12 -11.79
CA GLN A 206 0.79 12.20 -12.61
C GLN A 206 1.41 13.32 -11.74
N LYS A 207 0.65 13.84 -10.78
CA LYS A 207 1.07 15.00 -9.97
C LYS A 207 2.11 14.68 -8.90
N LEU A 208 1.96 13.54 -8.23
CA LEU A 208 2.73 13.20 -7.02
C LEU A 208 3.90 12.27 -7.30
N ILE A 209 3.92 11.57 -8.44
CA ILE A 209 5.00 10.64 -8.81
C ILE A 209 5.69 11.07 -10.11
N PHE A 210 4.98 11.14 -11.24
CA PHE A 210 5.58 11.41 -12.54
C PHE A 210 6.30 12.77 -12.58
N ILE A 211 5.61 13.87 -12.27
CA ILE A 211 6.20 15.22 -12.32
C ILE A 211 7.43 15.35 -11.38
N PRO A 212 7.36 14.95 -10.09
CA PRO A 212 8.52 15.05 -9.20
C PRO A 212 9.74 14.26 -9.65
N LEU A 213 9.56 13.12 -10.35
CA LEU A 213 10.66 12.27 -10.79
C LEU A 213 11.45 12.84 -11.98
N LEU A 214 10.87 13.75 -12.77
CA LEU A 214 11.46 14.23 -14.04
C LEU A 214 12.85 14.85 -13.92
N ASN A 215 13.19 15.41 -12.77
CA ASN A 215 14.46 16.08 -12.55
C ASN A 215 15.42 15.29 -11.65
N ILE A 216 15.05 14.07 -11.25
CA ILE A 216 15.82 13.22 -10.33
C ILE A 216 16.66 12.22 -11.11
N ASP A 217 17.85 11.90 -10.60
CA ASP A 217 18.68 10.83 -11.17
C ASP A 217 18.24 9.50 -10.55
N LEU A 218 17.45 8.75 -11.32
CA LEU A 218 16.94 7.47 -10.89
C LEU A 218 18.00 6.38 -11.03
N ILE A 219 18.10 5.54 -10.00
CA ILE A 219 18.99 4.36 -10.03
C ILE A 219 18.43 3.32 -11.01
N ASP A 220 17.11 3.10 -10.95
CA ASP A 220 16.38 2.22 -11.85
C ASP A 220 15.19 2.96 -12.46
N THR A 221 14.98 2.76 -13.77
CA THR A 221 13.95 3.45 -14.55
C THR A 221 12.75 2.56 -14.87
N THR A 222 12.73 1.32 -14.37
CA THR A 222 11.73 0.30 -14.70
C THR A 222 10.34 0.72 -14.21
N ILE A 223 10.23 1.23 -12.98
CA ILE A 223 8.96 1.70 -12.42
C ILE A 223 8.40 2.87 -13.24
N ILE A 224 9.20 3.90 -13.51
CA ILE A 224 8.71 5.10 -14.20
C ILE A 224 8.30 4.79 -15.65
N ILE A 225 9.05 3.94 -16.34
CA ILE A 225 8.69 3.48 -17.69
C ILE A 225 7.38 2.68 -17.65
N ALA A 226 7.21 1.80 -16.65
CA ALA A 226 5.98 1.03 -16.48
C ALA A 226 4.76 1.91 -16.18
N ILE A 227 4.92 2.91 -15.31
CA ILE A 227 3.89 3.91 -15.00
C ILE A 227 3.49 4.66 -16.28
N ILE A 228 4.46 5.18 -17.04
CA ILE A 228 4.17 5.96 -18.26
C ILE A 228 3.43 5.11 -19.30
N ASN A 229 3.84 3.85 -19.47
CA ASN A 229 3.17 2.92 -20.38
C ASN A 229 1.79 2.46 -19.87
N ALA A 230 1.48 2.65 -18.58
CA ALA A 230 0.19 2.29 -18.00
C ALA A 230 -0.88 3.38 -18.18
N PHE A 231 -0.48 4.63 -18.45
CA PHE A 231 -1.43 5.69 -18.78
C PHE A 231 -2.14 5.40 -20.10
N GLU A 232 -3.42 5.81 -20.14
CA GLU A 232 -4.23 5.78 -21.35
C GLU A 232 -3.68 6.73 -22.41
N PHE A 233 -3.86 6.38 -23.68
CA PHE A 233 -3.30 7.12 -24.82
C PHE A 233 -3.80 8.57 -24.87
N GLU A 234 -5.04 8.81 -24.46
CA GLU A 234 -5.70 10.11 -24.37
C GLU A 234 -4.93 11.08 -23.45
N ARG A 235 -4.19 10.55 -22.46
CA ARG A 235 -3.42 11.35 -21.49
C ARG A 235 -2.01 11.68 -21.96
N TYR A 236 -1.52 11.10 -23.07
CA TYR A 236 -0.14 11.30 -23.51
C TYR A 236 0.17 12.77 -23.86
N SER A 237 -0.80 13.50 -24.42
CA SER A 237 -0.65 14.94 -24.68
C SER A 237 -0.42 15.74 -23.39
N VAL A 238 -1.15 15.40 -22.32
CA VAL A 238 -0.99 16.02 -21.00
C VAL A 238 0.36 15.65 -20.39
N LEU A 239 0.78 14.38 -20.46
CA LEU A 239 2.08 13.94 -19.95
C LEU A 239 3.25 14.61 -20.67
N ILE A 240 3.17 14.81 -21.99
CA ILE A 240 4.18 15.57 -22.75
C ILE A 240 4.19 17.03 -22.30
N THR A 241 3.02 17.62 -22.10
CA THR A 241 2.90 19.00 -21.63
C THR A 241 3.55 19.18 -20.28
N ASP A 242 3.26 18.29 -19.33
CA ASP A 242 3.86 18.29 -18.00
C ASP A 242 5.36 18.05 -18.05
N TYR A 243 5.80 17.10 -18.87
CA TYR A 243 7.22 16.84 -19.11
C TYR A 243 7.92 18.11 -19.55
N LEU A 244 7.44 18.71 -20.65
CA LEU A 244 8.06 19.90 -21.22
C LEU A 244 7.97 21.08 -20.26
N THR A 245 6.92 21.21 -19.46
CA THR A 245 6.78 22.33 -18.51
C THR A 245 7.76 22.22 -17.35
N ASN A 246 7.97 21.01 -16.82
CA ASN A 246 8.69 20.81 -15.55
C ASN A 246 10.13 20.33 -15.70
N VAL A 247 10.52 19.76 -16.84
CA VAL A 247 11.88 19.26 -17.05
C VAL A 247 12.88 20.42 -17.16
N LYS A 248 13.97 20.32 -16.39
CA LYS A 248 15.09 21.26 -16.43
C LYS A 248 16.18 20.80 -17.40
N GLU A 249 16.41 19.49 -17.46
CA GLU A 249 17.46 18.88 -18.28
C GLU A 249 16.98 17.55 -18.86
N LEU A 250 17.26 17.33 -20.15
CA LEU A 250 16.97 16.05 -20.79
C LEU A 250 17.97 14.98 -20.31
N LYS A 251 17.46 13.93 -19.67
CA LYS A 251 18.24 12.76 -19.24
C LYS A 251 18.07 11.61 -20.22
N LEU A 252 19.05 10.71 -20.27
CA LEU A 252 19.05 9.60 -21.23
C LEU A 252 17.82 8.69 -21.07
N TRP A 253 17.39 8.44 -19.83
CA TRP A 253 16.21 7.62 -19.56
C TRP A 253 14.89 8.26 -20.01
N HIS A 254 14.86 9.58 -20.20
CA HIS A 254 13.68 10.26 -20.76
C HIS A 254 13.39 9.79 -22.17
N ILE A 255 14.43 9.51 -22.96
CA ILE A 255 14.29 9.11 -24.37
C ILE A 255 13.38 7.89 -24.53
N SER A 256 13.48 6.93 -23.60
CA SER A 256 12.71 5.69 -23.64
C SER A 256 11.20 5.95 -23.57
N PHE A 257 10.74 6.78 -22.63
CA PHE A 257 9.32 7.07 -22.50
C PHE A 257 8.85 8.15 -23.47
N LEU A 258 9.70 9.11 -23.82
CA LEU A 258 9.38 10.13 -24.83
C LEU A 258 9.09 9.49 -26.17
N GLN A 259 9.79 8.40 -26.52
CA GLN A 259 9.49 7.64 -27.73
C GLN A 259 8.08 7.05 -27.72
N THR A 260 7.55 6.66 -26.55
CA THR A 260 6.16 6.22 -26.41
C THR A 260 5.20 7.39 -26.59
N LEU A 261 5.45 8.48 -25.85
CA LEU A 261 4.56 9.63 -25.79
C LEU A 261 4.43 10.36 -27.13
N ILE A 262 5.54 10.53 -27.87
CA ILE A 262 5.59 11.33 -29.11
C ILE A 262 4.72 10.80 -30.26
N SER A 263 4.10 9.63 -30.08
CA SER A 263 3.09 9.07 -30.96
C SER A 263 1.86 9.98 -31.10
N THR A 264 1.61 10.88 -30.14
CA THR A 264 0.57 11.91 -30.24
C THR A 264 1.09 13.18 -30.91
N LYS A 265 0.23 13.87 -31.68
CA LYS A 265 0.58 15.18 -32.26
C LYS A 265 0.83 16.21 -31.16
N ILE A 266 1.97 16.89 -31.25
CA ILE A 266 2.41 17.93 -30.31
C ILE A 266 2.19 19.30 -30.97
N ASP A 267 1.87 20.33 -30.17
CA ASP A 267 1.73 21.70 -30.68
C ASP A 267 3.07 22.34 -31.08
N ILE A 268 3.01 23.49 -31.77
CA ILE A 268 4.22 24.15 -32.31
C ILE A 268 5.14 24.65 -31.18
N SER A 269 4.60 25.20 -30.09
CA SER A 269 5.38 25.72 -28.95
C SER A 269 6.11 24.63 -28.17
N MET A 270 5.47 23.48 -27.97
CA MET A 270 6.05 22.31 -27.34
C MET A 270 7.13 21.69 -28.24
N ASN A 271 6.94 21.70 -29.55
CA ASN A 271 7.98 21.29 -30.50
C ASN A 271 9.25 22.15 -30.36
N ASN A 272 9.12 23.47 -30.20
CA ASN A 272 10.28 24.34 -29.96
C ASN A 272 11.05 23.93 -28.70
N LYS A 273 10.33 23.77 -27.57
CA LYS A 273 10.97 23.41 -26.30
C LYS A 273 11.64 22.04 -26.37
N LEU A 274 10.99 21.06 -27.00
CA LEU A 274 11.57 19.73 -27.18
C LEU A 274 12.82 19.77 -28.06
N ILE A 275 12.79 20.49 -29.18
CA ILE A 275 13.96 20.62 -30.08
C ILE A 275 15.13 21.27 -29.34
N GLN A 276 14.87 22.30 -28.53
CA GLN A 276 15.90 22.94 -27.72
C GLN A 276 16.54 21.96 -26.73
N LEU A 277 15.73 21.20 -25.98
CA LEU A 277 16.23 20.18 -25.06
C LEU A 277 17.08 19.10 -25.76
N LEU A 278 16.68 18.69 -26.97
CA LEU A 278 17.43 17.73 -27.77
C LEU A 278 18.75 18.33 -28.29
N HIS A 279 18.74 19.60 -28.66
CA HIS A 279 19.92 20.32 -29.14
C HIS A 279 20.97 20.46 -28.05
N GLU A 280 20.56 20.91 -26.86
CA GLU A 280 21.43 21.08 -25.69
C GLU A 280 22.16 19.80 -25.29
N LYS A 281 21.55 18.63 -25.54
CA LYS A 281 22.11 17.30 -25.21
C LYS A 281 22.60 16.50 -26.41
N ALA A 282 22.59 17.07 -27.61
CA ALA A 282 22.93 16.35 -28.84
C ALA A 282 24.36 15.81 -28.83
N THR A 283 25.30 16.56 -28.26
CA THR A 283 26.72 16.15 -28.13
C THR A 283 26.86 14.98 -27.16
N ASP A 284 26.21 15.08 -26.01
CA ASP A 284 26.27 14.10 -24.92
C ASP A 284 25.68 12.75 -25.37
N PHE A 285 24.57 12.79 -26.11
CA PHE A 285 23.86 11.60 -26.58
C PHE A 285 24.20 11.18 -28.01
N SER A 286 25.22 11.78 -28.62
CA SER A 286 25.58 11.59 -30.03
C SER A 286 25.82 10.14 -30.46
N LYS A 287 26.28 9.27 -29.54
CA LYS A 287 26.55 7.85 -29.79
C LYS A 287 25.39 6.94 -29.40
N ASP A 288 24.36 7.46 -28.75
CA ASP A 288 23.24 6.66 -28.26
C ASP A 288 22.25 6.32 -29.39
N LYS A 289 22.01 5.02 -29.56
CA LYS A 289 21.13 4.50 -30.63
C LYS A 289 19.67 4.89 -30.41
N ASN A 290 19.21 4.93 -29.16
CA ASN A 290 17.81 5.25 -28.83
C ASN A 290 17.54 6.74 -29.08
N PHE A 291 18.50 7.61 -28.76
CA PHE A 291 18.45 9.03 -29.08
C PHE A 291 18.34 9.26 -30.59
N GLY A 292 19.20 8.63 -31.39
CA GLY A 292 19.13 8.73 -32.85
C GLY A 292 17.82 8.21 -33.44
N LYS A 293 17.29 7.10 -32.88
CA LYS A 293 16.00 6.54 -33.26
C LYS A 293 14.85 7.49 -32.90
N PHE A 294 14.89 8.07 -31.71
CA PHE A 294 13.89 9.03 -31.22
C PHE A 294 13.81 10.26 -32.12
N ILE A 295 14.95 10.88 -32.45
CA ILE A 295 15.00 12.04 -33.36
C ILE A 295 14.36 11.70 -34.70
N LEU A 296 14.72 10.54 -35.28
CA LEU A 296 14.16 10.11 -36.56
C LEU A 296 12.64 9.94 -36.48
N SER A 297 12.13 9.31 -35.43
CA SER A 297 10.69 9.15 -35.22
C SER A 297 9.98 10.50 -35.04
N PHE A 298 10.57 11.40 -34.25
CA PHE A 298 10.03 12.74 -34.00
C PHE A 298 9.86 13.55 -35.30
N ILE A 299 10.89 13.57 -36.14
CA ILE A 299 10.88 14.29 -37.43
C ILE A 299 9.85 13.67 -38.39
N LYS A 300 9.69 12.35 -38.39
CA LYS A 300 8.70 11.69 -39.26
C LYS A 300 7.26 12.00 -38.86
N LEU A 301 6.99 12.13 -37.57
CA LEU A 301 5.65 12.39 -37.05
C LEU A 301 5.25 13.86 -37.16
N ASN A 302 6.23 14.77 -37.11
CA ASN A 302 6.02 16.21 -37.22
C ASN A 302 6.58 16.71 -38.56
N ILE A 303 5.72 16.89 -39.56
CA ILE A 303 6.17 17.24 -40.94
C ILE A 303 6.24 18.77 -41.14
N LYS A 304 5.67 19.56 -40.22
CA LYS A 304 5.62 21.03 -40.32
C LYS A 304 6.53 21.66 -39.29
N PHE A 305 7.77 21.91 -39.68
CA PHE A 305 8.73 22.68 -38.88
C PHE A 305 8.96 24.07 -39.50
N SER A 306 9.28 25.06 -38.67
CA SER A 306 9.83 26.34 -39.13
C SER A 306 11.27 26.16 -39.62
N ASN A 307 11.78 27.11 -40.40
CA ASN A 307 13.16 27.06 -40.89
C ASN A 307 14.20 27.03 -39.75
N GLU A 308 13.92 27.75 -38.65
CA GLU A 308 14.75 27.75 -37.44
C GLU A 308 14.77 26.36 -36.78
N GLN A 309 13.61 25.72 -36.65
CA GLN A 309 13.50 24.36 -36.13
C GLN A 309 14.24 23.35 -37.01
N ILE A 310 14.12 23.48 -38.33
CA ILE A 310 14.84 22.62 -39.28
C ILE A 310 16.35 22.79 -39.14
N HIS A 311 16.85 24.02 -38.95
CA HIS A 311 18.27 24.28 -38.72
C HIS A 311 18.79 23.63 -37.43
N LEU A 312 18.06 23.75 -36.32
CA LEU A 312 18.45 23.09 -35.07
C LEU A 312 18.44 21.56 -35.20
N LEU A 313 17.41 20.99 -35.83
CA LEU A 313 17.34 19.55 -36.13
C LEU A 313 18.46 19.10 -37.07
N TRP A 314 18.88 19.95 -37.99
CA TRP A 314 20.01 19.71 -38.89
C TRP A 314 21.32 19.59 -38.13
N GLU A 315 21.58 20.51 -37.20
CA GLU A 315 22.75 20.47 -36.32
C GLU A 315 22.77 19.19 -35.47
N ILE A 316 21.64 18.85 -34.84
CA ILE A 316 21.48 17.59 -34.09
C ILE A 316 21.81 16.39 -34.99
N GLY A 317 21.26 16.37 -36.21
CA GLY A 317 21.53 15.33 -37.20
C GLY A 317 23.00 15.23 -37.61
N ASN A 318 23.72 16.36 -37.69
CA ASN A 318 25.15 16.38 -38.02
C ASN A 318 26.02 15.83 -36.88
N ILE A 319 25.67 16.14 -35.64
CA ILE A 319 26.37 15.71 -34.43
C ILE A 319 26.19 14.21 -34.18
N ASN A 320 25.00 13.67 -34.50
CA ASN A 320 24.68 12.26 -34.31
C ASN A 320 25.68 11.33 -35.03
N GLN A 321 26.27 10.38 -34.29
CA GLN A 321 27.29 9.45 -34.77
C GLN A 321 26.73 8.04 -35.05
N THR A 322 25.42 7.86 -34.93
CA THR A 322 24.75 6.56 -35.14
C THR A 322 24.33 6.34 -36.60
N LEU A 323 23.86 5.12 -36.89
CA LEU A 323 23.30 4.76 -38.20
C LEU A 323 22.08 5.63 -38.63
N PHE A 324 21.48 6.39 -37.71
CA PHE A 324 20.34 7.26 -37.98
C PHE A 324 20.72 8.63 -38.56
N LYS A 325 22.01 9.00 -38.58
CA LYS A 325 22.49 10.28 -39.15
C LYS A 325 21.98 10.53 -40.58
N LYS A 326 22.28 9.60 -41.50
CA LYS A 326 21.91 9.73 -42.92
C LYS A 326 20.37 9.80 -43.11
N PRO A 327 19.56 8.91 -42.50
CA PRO A 327 18.11 9.02 -42.54
C PRO A 327 17.57 10.38 -42.08
N VAL A 328 18.05 10.90 -40.95
CA VAL A 328 17.62 12.19 -40.41
C VAL A 328 17.95 13.33 -41.39
N GLN A 329 19.20 13.39 -41.87
CA GLN A 329 19.63 14.41 -42.82
C GLN A 329 18.82 14.37 -44.12
N ASN A 330 18.53 13.19 -44.66
CA ASN A 330 17.79 13.07 -45.91
C ASN A 330 16.36 13.63 -45.80
N ILE A 331 15.68 13.39 -44.68
CA ILE A 331 14.34 13.95 -44.44
C ILE A 331 14.41 15.46 -44.32
N LEU A 332 15.34 15.99 -43.53
CA LEU A 332 15.49 17.44 -43.35
C LEU A 332 15.89 18.16 -44.66
N LYS A 333 16.73 17.55 -45.51
CA LYS A 333 17.04 18.10 -46.85
C LYS A 333 15.78 18.27 -47.69
N SER A 334 14.91 17.26 -47.68
CA SER A 334 13.67 17.30 -48.46
C SER A 334 12.72 18.43 -48.00
N MET A 335 12.78 18.79 -46.72
CA MET A 335 12.00 19.90 -46.13
C MET A 335 12.59 21.28 -46.44
N LEU A 336 13.90 21.39 -46.67
CA LEU A 336 14.56 22.64 -47.08
C LEU A 336 14.48 22.90 -48.60
N SER A 337 14.23 21.86 -49.39
CA SER A 337 14.10 21.94 -50.85
C SER A 337 12.66 22.21 -51.35
N LEU A 338 11.73 22.36 -50.42
CA LEU A 338 10.34 22.81 -50.61
C LEU A 338 10.23 24.24 -50.11
#